data_AF-A0A1F8LYR2-F1
#
_entry.id   AF-A0A1F8LYR2-F1
#
_cell.length_a   1.000
_cell.length_b   1.000
_cell.length_c   1.000
_cell.angle_alpha   90.00
_cell.angle_beta   90.00
_cell.angle_gamma   90.00
#
_symmetry.space_group_name_H-M   'P 1'
#
loop_
_entity.id
_entity.type
_entity.pdbx_description
1 polymer ?
#
loop_
_entity_poly.entity_id
_entity_poly.type
_entity_poly.pdbx_seq_one_letter_code
_entity_poly.pdbx_strand_id
1 'polypeptide(L)'
;MTSEQSDDSIITGESPSVEVITAIGKFIGTFGKLDAYASTCISVLMGAEPELVSIIANSLQSKARFGTLRDIFAYKLGSANKIRAGLELKNDKRFRELDKLFDEIQKANDIRNEIVHSEWSMYFPDELKAHRLRWKRSKDKPGWPVADYDLVSVKDLEDKIRFIEKVTDELSNFFSQNFSDYIRQLYTNNNSEDGR
;
A
#
# COMPACT_ATOMS: atom_id res chain seq x y z
N MET A 1 -33.21 -2.43 38.27
CA MET A 1 -31.86 -2.99 38.17
C MET A 1 -31.89 -4.04 37.07
N THR A 2 -31.68 -3.62 35.83
CA THR A 2 -31.59 -4.51 34.67
C THR A 2 -30.14 -4.93 34.54
N SER A 3 -29.87 -6.21 34.77
CA SER A 3 -28.56 -6.81 34.55
C SER A 3 -28.24 -6.74 33.06
N GLU A 4 -27.21 -5.98 32.69
CA GLU A 4 -26.56 -6.12 31.39
C GLU A 4 -25.94 -7.52 31.34
N GLN A 5 -26.56 -8.42 30.61
CA GLN A 5 -25.90 -9.64 30.15
C GLN A 5 -24.87 -9.21 29.10
N SER A 6 -23.61 -9.22 29.49
CA SER A 6 -22.49 -9.23 28.56
C SER A 6 -22.52 -10.56 27.82
N ASP A 7 -23.07 -10.57 26.61
CA ASP A 7 -22.86 -11.64 25.63
C ASP A 7 -21.39 -11.60 25.19
N ASP A 8 -20.51 -12.10 26.06
CA ASP A 8 -19.19 -12.59 25.69
C ASP A 8 -19.37 -13.99 25.09
N SER A 9 -20.04 -14.06 23.93
CA SER A 9 -19.94 -15.24 23.08
C SER A 9 -18.52 -15.27 22.52
N ILE A 10 -17.64 -15.95 23.23
CA ILE A 10 -16.30 -16.32 22.77
C ILE A 10 -16.49 -17.02 21.42
N ILE A 11 -15.97 -16.43 20.35
CA ILE A 11 -15.93 -17.05 19.03
C ILE A 11 -15.08 -18.32 19.18
N THR A 12 -15.73 -19.49 19.24
CA THR A 12 -15.08 -20.79 19.25
C THR A 12 -14.79 -21.21 17.80
N GLY A 13 -13.84 -20.53 17.17
CA GLY A 13 -13.10 -21.05 16.00
C GLY A 13 -11.79 -21.66 16.50
N GLU A 14 -11.28 -22.70 15.83
CA GLU A 14 -9.94 -23.20 16.12
C GLU A 14 -8.91 -22.06 15.95
N SER A 15 -8.04 -21.87 16.93
CA SER A 15 -6.96 -20.88 16.83
C SER A 15 -6.10 -21.18 15.59
N PRO A 16 -5.64 -20.15 14.84
CA PRO A 16 -4.79 -20.34 13.68
C PRO A 16 -3.53 -21.12 14.03
N SER A 17 -3.06 -21.94 13.09
CA SER A 17 -1.73 -22.55 13.24
C SER A 17 -0.65 -21.47 13.28
N VAL A 18 0.45 -21.76 13.99
CA VAL A 18 1.63 -20.86 14.05
C VAL A 18 2.17 -20.54 12.66
N GLU A 19 2.05 -21.48 11.72
CA GLU A 19 2.47 -21.31 10.32
C GLU A 19 1.63 -20.24 9.61
N VAL A 20 0.31 -20.26 9.79
CA VAL A 20 -0.61 -19.25 9.24
C VAL A 20 -0.31 -17.87 9.83
N ILE A 21 -0.14 -17.76 11.16
CA ILE A 21 0.22 -16.49 11.81
C ILE A 21 1.54 -15.94 11.25
N THR A 22 2.54 -16.81 11.11
CA THR A 22 3.85 -16.44 10.56
C THR A 22 3.74 -15.97 9.11
N ALA A 23 2.95 -16.66 8.29
CA ALA A 23 2.73 -16.30 6.89
C ALA A 23 1.99 -14.95 6.76
N ILE A 24 1.01 -14.67 7.62
CA ILE A 24 0.32 -13.38 7.67
C ILE A 24 1.29 -12.26 8.11
N GLY A 25 2.10 -12.50 9.14
CA GLY A 25 3.11 -11.52 9.57
C GLY A 25 4.11 -11.19 8.46
N LYS A 26 4.56 -12.20 7.72
CA LYS A 26 5.38 -12.00 6.51
C LYS A 26 4.65 -11.21 5.44
N PHE A 27 3.38 -11.53 5.17
CA PHE A 27 2.54 -10.79 4.22
C PHE A 27 2.43 -9.31 4.58
N ILE A 28 2.08 -8.99 5.82
CA ILE A 28 1.98 -7.62 6.32
C ILE A 28 3.33 -6.91 6.20
N GLY A 29 4.42 -7.57 6.59
CA GLY A 29 5.78 -7.03 6.48
C GLY A 29 6.18 -6.74 5.03
N THR A 30 5.87 -7.65 4.10
CA THR A 30 6.16 -7.48 2.67
C THR A 30 5.35 -6.33 2.07
N PHE A 31 4.05 -6.22 2.39
CA PHE A 31 3.27 -5.06 1.96
C PHE A 31 3.79 -3.75 2.58
N GLY A 32 4.22 -3.78 3.85
CA GLY A 32 4.84 -2.63 4.51
C GLY A 32 6.09 -2.13 3.79
N LYS A 33 6.88 -3.02 3.16
CA LYS A 33 8.02 -2.64 2.32
C LYS A 33 7.58 -1.92 1.04
N LEU A 34 6.53 -2.41 0.36
CA LEU A 34 5.96 -1.72 -0.80
C LEU A 34 5.50 -0.31 -0.43
N ASP A 35 4.79 -0.18 0.69
CA ASP A 35 4.30 1.09 1.22
C ASP A 35 5.44 2.06 1.57
N ALA A 36 6.48 1.58 2.25
CA ALA A 36 7.65 2.38 2.61
C ALA A 36 8.46 2.81 1.37
N TYR A 37 8.57 1.92 0.38
CA TYR A 37 9.23 2.25 -0.88
C TYR A 37 8.46 3.32 -1.65
N ALA A 38 7.12 3.25 -1.70
CA ALA A 38 6.29 4.30 -2.28
C ALA A 38 6.48 5.64 -1.56
N SER A 39 6.51 5.67 -0.23
CA SER A 39 6.83 6.88 0.54
C SER A 39 8.21 7.44 0.17
N THR A 40 9.20 6.57 0.00
CA THR A 40 10.56 6.96 -0.40
C THR A 40 10.56 7.61 -1.78
N CYS A 41 9.86 7.02 -2.75
CA CYS A 41 9.72 7.60 -4.08
C CYS A 41 9.04 8.98 -4.04
N ILE A 42 7.99 9.16 -3.21
CA ILE A 42 7.35 10.47 -3.01
C ILE A 42 8.36 11.48 -2.47
N SER A 43 9.06 11.14 -1.38
CA SER A 43 10.06 12.02 -0.77
C SER A 43 11.12 12.48 -1.76
N VAL A 44 11.68 11.54 -2.52
CA VAL A 44 12.71 11.85 -3.51
C VAL A 44 12.16 12.72 -4.64
N LEU A 45 10.97 12.45 -5.16
CA LEU A 45 10.44 13.18 -6.32
C LEU A 45 9.87 14.55 -6.00
N MET A 46 9.42 14.76 -4.76
CA MET A 46 8.96 16.08 -4.33
C MET A 46 10.12 17.07 -4.17
N GLY A 47 11.35 16.59 -3.95
CA GLY A 47 12.54 17.44 -3.85
C GLY A 47 12.49 18.45 -2.70
N ALA A 48 11.68 18.18 -1.68
CA ALA A 48 11.63 18.94 -0.43
C ALA A 48 12.41 18.18 0.66
N GLU A 49 12.49 18.75 1.87
CA GLU A 49 13.17 18.13 3.01
C GLU A 49 12.73 16.67 3.20
N PRO A 50 13.64 15.69 3.05
CA PRO A 50 13.27 14.27 3.01
C PRO A 50 12.51 13.79 4.25
N GLU A 51 12.84 14.35 5.42
CA GLU A 51 12.21 14.04 6.69
C GLU A 51 10.76 14.50 6.73
N LEU A 52 10.50 15.76 6.36
CA LEU A 52 9.15 16.33 6.29
C LEU A 52 8.28 15.58 5.27
N VAL A 53 8.81 15.31 4.07
CA VAL A 53 8.02 14.58 3.05
C VAL A 53 7.78 13.14 3.46
N SER A 54 8.73 12.50 4.14
CA SER A 54 8.55 11.14 4.70
C SER A 54 7.42 11.14 5.74
N ILE A 55 7.39 12.13 6.64
CA ILE A 55 6.29 12.30 7.61
C ILE A 55 4.95 12.44 6.88
N ILE A 56 4.88 13.31 5.86
CA ILE A 56 3.66 13.52 5.09
C ILE A 56 3.23 12.24 4.35
N ALA A 57 4.14 11.59 3.62
CA ALA A 57 3.85 10.38 2.86
C ALA A 57 3.42 9.22 3.77
N ASN A 58 4.03 9.10 4.94
CA ASN A 58 3.66 8.09 5.94
C ASN A 58 2.34 8.41 6.66
N SER A 59 1.94 9.69 6.72
CA SER A 59 0.62 10.09 7.24
C SER A 59 -0.55 9.73 6.31
N LEU A 60 -0.28 9.50 5.02
CA LEU A 60 -1.29 9.07 4.05
C LEU A 60 -1.68 7.60 4.26
N GLN A 61 -2.97 7.29 4.07
CA GLN A 61 -3.42 5.90 3.93
C GLN A 61 -2.83 5.30 2.63
N SER A 62 -2.53 4.00 2.62
CA SER A 62 -1.84 3.32 1.50
C SER A 62 -2.45 3.62 0.13
N LYS A 63 -3.78 3.54 0.00
CA LYS A 63 -4.49 3.90 -1.26
C LYS A 63 -4.22 5.34 -1.70
N ALA A 64 -4.27 6.29 -0.77
CA ALA A 64 -4.00 7.70 -1.07
C ALA A 64 -2.51 7.91 -1.42
N ARG A 65 -1.60 7.23 -0.71
CA ARG A 65 -0.16 7.27 -0.98
C ARG A 65 0.16 6.82 -2.42
N PHE A 66 -0.38 5.68 -2.85
CA PHE A 66 -0.18 5.20 -4.22
C PHE A 66 -0.81 6.13 -5.26
N GLY A 67 -2.01 6.67 -4.99
CA GLY A 67 -2.63 7.68 -5.86
C GLY A 67 -1.74 8.92 -6.04
N THR A 68 -1.23 9.47 -4.93
CA THR A 68 -0.29 10.60 -4.93
C THR A 68 0.99 10.27 -5.71
N LEU A 69 1.57 9.08 -5.49
CA LEU A 69 2.78 8.67 -6.20
C LEU A 69 2.53 8.57 -7.72
N ARG A 70 1.40 7.99 -8.15
CA ARG A 70 1.01 7.93 -9.56
C ARG A 70 0.94 9.33 -10.17
N ASP A 71 0.28 10.27 -9.48
CA ASP A 71 0.11 11.63 -9.96
C ASP A 71 1.46 12.36 -10.05
N ILE A 72 2.36 12.14 -9.09
CA ILE A 72 3.74 12.68 -9.15
C ILE A 72 4.52 12.07 -10.32
N PHE A 73 4.46 10.75 -10.52
CA PHE A 73 5.11 10.09 -11.66
C PHE A 73 4.59 10.65 -12.98
N ALA A 74 3.26 10.75 -13.14
CA ALA A 74 2.63 11.29 -14.33
C ALA A 74 3.03 12.76 -14.59
N TYR A 75 3.09 13.58 -13.53
CA TYR A 75 3.55 14.96 -13.62
C TYR A 75 5.00 15.04 -14.11
N LYS A 76 5.92 14.30 -13.47
CA LYS A 76 7.36 14.31 -13.77
C LYS A 76 7.71 13.69 -15.12
N LEU A 77 6.98 12.66 -15.56
CA LEU A 77 7.17 12.02 -16.89
C LEU A 77 6.73 12.90 -18.06
N GLY A 78 5.98 13.97 -17.79
CA GLY A 78 5.92 15.12 -18.69
C GLY A 78 4.53 15.72 -18.89
N SER A 79 3.84 16.14 -17.82
CA SER A 79 2.40 16.33 -17.98
C SER A 79 1.65 17.32 -17.09
N ALA A 80 2.25 18.38 -16.51
CA ALA A 80 1.39 19.48 -16.02
C ALA A 80 0.45 19.98 -17.14
N ASN A 81 0.98 20.08 -18.36
CA ASN A 81 0.28 20.56 -19.53
C ASN A 81 -0.46 19.46 -20.31
N LYS A 82 0.03 18.22 -20.36
CA LYS A 82 -0.67 17.12 -21.09
C LYS A 82 -1.82 16.50 -20.28
N ILE A 83 -1.76 16.47 -18.93
CA ILE A 83 -2.89 16.13 -18.06
C ILE A 83 -3.98 17.20 -18.19
N ARG A 84 -3.60 18.49 -18.21
CA ARG A 84 -4.56 19.60 -18.43
C ARG A 84 -5.16 19.63 -19.84
N ALA A 85 -4.41 19.20 -20.86
CA ALA A 85 -4.84 19.30 -22.26
C ALA A 85 -5.68 18.12 -22.77
N GLY A 86 -5.90 17.06 -21.97
CA GLY A 86 -6.69 15.90 -22.38
C GLY A 86 -6.13 15.13 -23.59
N LEU A 87 -4.87 15.38 -23.96
CA LEU A 87 -4.21 14.74 -25.11
C LEU A 87 -3.90 13.28 -24.80
N GLU A 88 -4.03 12.42 -25.83
CA GLU A 88 -3.99 10.96 -25.72
C GLU A 88 -2.67 10.40 -25.15
N LEU A 89 -2.60 10.34 -23.82
CA LEU A 89 -1.55 9.65 -23.06
C LEU A 89 -1.51 8.14 -23.38
N LYS A 90 -2.59 7.59 -23.97
CA LYS A 90 -2.76 6.18 -24.32
C LYS A 90 -1.69 5.66 -25.30
N ASN A 91 -1.07 6.55 -26.08
CA ASN A 91 -0.06 6.16 -27.08
C ASN A 91 1.39 6.22 -26.56
N ASP A 92 1.66 6.89 -25.44
CA ASP A 92 2.99 6.93 -24.83
C ASP A 92 3.26 5.63 -24.05
N LYS A 93 4.31 4.90 -24.44
CA LYS A 93 4.71 3.63 -23.84
C LYS A 93 4.92 3.75 -22.32
N ARG A 94 5.53 4.85 -21.85
CA ARG A 94 5.83 5.05 -20.43
C ARG A 94 4.57 5.26 -19.60
N PHE A 95 3.54 5.89 -20.17
CA PHE A 95 2.24 6.04 -19.51
C PHE A 95 1.48 4.71 -19.45
N ARG A 96 1.55 3.88 -20.49
CA ARG A 96 0.98 2.52 -20.43
C ARG A 96 1.68 1.65 -19.38
N GLU A 97 3.00 1.75 -19.28
CA GLU A 97 3.79 1.06 -18.26
C GLU A 97 3.44 1.56 -16.85
N LEU A 98 3.26 2.88 -16.69
CA LEU A 98 2.80 3.50 -15.46
C LEU A 98 1.42 2.99 -15.06
N ASP A 99 0.44 3.05 -15.96
CA ASP A 99 -0.93 2.60 -15.67
C ASP A 99 -0.94 1.11 -15.30
N LYS A 100 -0.23 0.27 -16.05
CA LYS A 100 -0.11 -1.17 -15.73
C LYS A 100 0.48 -1.39 -14.34
N LEU A 101 1.57 -0.69 -14.00
CA LEU A 101 2.21 -0.81 -12.69
C LEU A 101 1.24 -0.42 -11.56
N PHE A 102 0.51 0.69 -11.73
CA PHE A 102 -0.42 1.15 -10.70
C PHE A 102 -1.70 0.29 -10.61
N ASP A 103 -2.10 -0.38 -11.69
CA ASP A 103 -3.13 -1.43 -11.63
C ASP A 103 -2.66 -2.62 -10.79
N GLU A 104 -1.40 -3.04 -10.92
CA GLU A 104 -0.82 -4.11 -10.09
C GLU A 104 -0.66 -3.69 -8.62
N ILE A 105 -0.26 -2.45 -8.35
CA ILE A 105 -0.22 -1.88 -6.99
C ILE A 105 -1.63 -1.81 -6.37
N GLN A 106 -2.63 -1.42 -7.16
CA GLN A 106 -4.02 -1.40 -6.69
C GLN A 106 -4.50 -2.81 -6.32
N LYS A 107 -4.19 -3.82 -7.14
CA LYS A 107 -4.47 -5.23 -6.80
C LYS A 107 -3.77 -5.66 -5.51
N ALA A 108 -2.50 -5.28 -5.31
CA ALA A 108 -1.78 -5.57 -4.07
C ALA A 108 -2.46 -4.93 -2.84
N ASN A 109 -2.92 -3.69 -2.98
CA ASN A 109 -3.65 -2.99 -1.91
C ASN A 109 -5.02 -3.61 -1.62
N ASP A 110 -5.71 -4.13 -2.64
CA ASP A 110 -6.98 -4.85 -2.47
C ASP A 110 -6.77 -6.18 -1.75
N ILE A 111 -5.74 -6.96 -2.12
CA ILE A 111 -5.33 -8.18 -1.40
C ILE A 111 -5.01 -7.87 0.07
N ARG A 112 -4.28 -6.78 0.33
CA ARG A 112 -3.96 -6.35 1.70
C ARG A 112 -5.21 -5.98 2.48
N ASN A 113 -6.16 -5.26 1.88
CA ASN A 113 -7.41 -4.91 2.55
C ASN A 113 -8.27 -6.14 2.84
N GLU A 114 -8.30 -7.13 1.93
CA GLU A 114 -8.95 -8.42 2.15
C GLU A 114 -8.36 -9.12 3.38
N ILE A 115 -7.03 -9.23 3.47
CA ILE A 115 -6.35 -9.92 4.57
C ILE A 115 -6.47 -9.14 5.89
N VAL A 116 -6.27 -7.82 5.89
CA VAL A 116 -6.31 -6.99 7.11
C VAL A 116 -7.72 -6.75 7.62
N HIS A 117 -8.74 -6.88 6.78
CA HIS A 117 -10.14 -6.83 7.20
C HIS A 117 -10.77 -8.20 7.38
N SER A 118 -9.96 -9.28 7.30
CA SER A 118 -10.38 -10.61 7.68
C SER A 118 -10.40 -10.77 9.20
N GLU A 119 -11.07 -11.84 9.66
CA GLU A 119 -11.10 -12.26 11.05
C GLU A 119 -9.68 -12.40 11.64
N TRP A 120 -8.68 -12.77 10.85
CA TRP A 120 -7.28 -12.91 11.31
C TRP A 120 -6.66 -11.63 11.88
N SER A 121 -7.17 -10.45 11.51
CA SER A 121 -6.71 -9.16 12.07
C SER A 121 -6.93 -9.04 13.58
N MET A 122 -7.78 -9.90 14.17
CA MET A 122 -7.99 -9.96 15.62
C MET A 122 -6.83 -10.61 16.40
N TYR A 123 -5.83 -11.16 15.71
CA TYR A 123 -4.60 -11.66 16.32
C TYR A 123 -3.41 -10.69 16.24
N PHE A 124 -3.58 -9.53 15.59
CA PHE A 124 -2.56 -8.49 15.44
C PHE A 124 -2.99 -7.20 16.17
N PRO A 125 -2.41 -6.87 17.35
CA PRO A 125 -2.91 -5.81 18.25
C PRO A 125 -3.07 -4.43 17.62
N ASP A 126 -2.17 -4.06 16.71
CA ASP A 126 -2.18 -2.76 16.03
C ASP A 126 -3.29 -2.67 14.96
N GLU A 127 -3.64 -3.80 14.33
CA GLU A 127 -4.71 -3.89 13.33
C GLU A 127 -6.10 -4.05 13.97
N LEU A 128 -6.15 -4.63 15.17
CA LEU A 128 -7.36 -4.85 15.98
C LEU A 128 -8.09 -3.55 16.31
N LYS A 129 -7.35 -2.45 16.54
CA LYS A 129 -7.92 -1.12 16.82
C LYS A 129 -8.58 -0.52 15.59
N ALA A 130 -8.02 -0.74 14.41
CA ALA A 130 -8.58 -0.32 13.12
C ALA A 130 -9.75 -1.21 12.67
N HIS A 131 -9.68 -2.51 12.99
CA HIS A 131 -10.71 -3.51 12.74
C HIS A 131 -11.97 -3.25 13.56
N ARG A 132 -11.86 -3.09 14.90
CA ARG A 132 -13.01 -2.81 15.78
C ARG A 132 -13.78 -1.55 15.38
N LEU A 133 -13.09 -0.51 14.91
CA LEU A 133 -13.72 0.75 14.52
C LEU A 133 -14.49 0.65 13.19
N ARG A 134 -14.03 -0.19 12.26
CA ARG A 134 -14.65 -0.39 10.93
C ARG A 134 -15.70 -1.49 10.96
N TRP A 135 -15.41 -2.63 11.58
CA TRP A 135 -16.36 -3.73 11.81
C TRP A 135 -17.65 -3.23 12.47
N LYS A 136 -17.55 -2.39 13.52
CA LYS A 136 -18.72 -1.75 14.16
C LYS A 136 -19.54 -0.86 13.21
N ARG A 137 -18.95 -0.34 12.13
CA ARG A 137 -19.60 0.56 11.16
C ARG A 137 -20.12 -0.16 9.91
N SER A 138 -19.64 -1.36 9.62
CA SER A 138 -19.93 -2.07 8.37
C SER A 138 -20.54 -3.45 8.51
N LYS A 139 -20.62 -4.05 9.71
CA LYS A 139 -21.24 -5.37 9.90
C LYS A 139 -22.72 -5.44 9.47
N ASP A 140 -23.42 -4.29 9.52
CA ASP A 140 -24.85 -4.21 9.18
C ASP A 140 -25.09 -3.76 7.72
N LYS A 141 -24.04 -3.67 6.88
CA LYS A 141 -24.19 -3.29 5.46
C LYS A 141 -24.52 -4.52 4.60
N PRO A 142 -25.60 -4.50 3.81
CA PRO A 142 -25.89 -5.56 2.84
C PRO A 142 -24.74 -5.70 1.83
N GLY A 143 -24.27 -6.93 1.61
CA GLY A 143 -23.18 -7.22 0.67
C GLY A 143 -21.77 -7.19 1.27
N TRP A 144 -21.62 -7.02 2.59
CA TRP A 144 -20.35 -7.33 3.24
C TRP A 144 -20.11 -8.84 3.15
N PRO A 145 -18.94 -9.31 2.67
CA PRO A 145 -18.67 -10.74 2.64
C PRO A 145 -18.70 -11.27 4.07
N VAL A 146 -19.74 -12.03 4.40
CA VAL A 146 -19.64 -13.11 5.38
C VAL A 146 -18.89 -14.20 4.64
N ALA A 147 -17.61 -13.98 4.34
CA ALA A 147 -16.86 -15.06 3.76
C ALA A 147 -16.51 -15.99 4.91
N ASP A 148 -16.94 -17.24 4.76
CA ASP A 148 -16.43 -18.38 5.49
C ASP A 148 -14.91 -18.39 5.27
N TYR A 149 -14.16 -17.75 6.16
CA TYR A 149 -12.71 -17.62 6.06
C TYR A 149 -11.98 -18.71 6.84
N ASP A 150 -12.58 -19.90 6.87
CA ASP A 150 -11.85 -21.14 7.11
C ASP A 150 -10.90 -21.34 5.91
N LEU A 151 -9.59 -21.18 6.19
CA LEU A 151 -8.46 -21.61 5.35
C LEU A 151 -8.05 -20.66 4.21
N VAL A 152 -7.52 -19.47 4.54
CA VAL A 152 -6.43 -18.94 3.68
C VAL A 152 -5.24 -19.87 3.90
N SER A 153 -4.93 -20.70 2.90
CA SER A 153 -3.81 -21.65 3.04
C SER A 153 -2.48 -20.89 3.13
N VAL A 154 -1.49 -21.46 3.81
CA VAL A 154 -0.12 -20.92 3.83
C VAL A 154 0.38 -20.70 2.41
N LYS A 155 0.04 -21.61 1.49
CA LYS A 155 0.40 -21.52 0.08
C LYS A 155 -0.22 -20.29 -0.60
N ASP A 156 -1.49 -19.99 -0.36
CA ASP A 156 -2.14 -18.80 -0.92
C ASP A 156 -1.51 -17.51 -0.39
N LEU A 157 -1.14 -17.49 0.90
CA LEU A 157 -0.39 -16.37 1.49
C LEU A 157 0.98 -16.20 0.84
N GLU A 158 1.71 -17.30 0.61
CA GLU A 158 2.99 -17.26 -0.08
C GLU A 158 2.89 -16.77 -1.53
N ASP A 159 1.85 -17.19 -2.26
CA ASP A 159 1.57 -16.69 -3.62
C ASP A 159 1.27 -15.19 -3.60
N LYS A 160 0.47 -14.72 -2.64
CA LYS A 160 0.19 -13.29 -2.44
C LYS A 160 1.45 -12.50 -2.04
N ILE A 161 2.33 -13.07 -1.21
CA ILE A 161 3.64 -12.48 -0.86
C ILE A 161 4.49 -12.31 -2.11
N ARG A 162 4.68 -13.39 -2.90
CA ARG A 162 5.47 -13.36 -4.14
C ARG A 162 4.95 -12.31 -5.12
N PHE A 163 3.63 -12.18 -5.23
CA PHE A 163 3.01 -11.15 -6.05
C PHE A 163 3.39 -9.74 -5.58
N ILE A 164 3.31 -9.46 -4.27
CA ILE A 164 3.67 -8.13 -3.73
C ILE A 164 5.17 -7.84 -3.89
N GLU A 165 6.03 -8.84 -3.70
CA GLU A 165 7.48 -8.70 -3.95
C GLU A 165 7.75 -8.34 -5.41
N LYS A 166 7.13 -9.06 -6.36
CA LYS A 166 7.20 -8.74 -7.80
C LYS A 166 6.78 -7.30 -8.08
N VAL A 167 5.64 -6.86 -7.53
CA VAL A 167 5.14 -5.49 -7.73
C VAL A 167 6.09 -4.44 -7.14
N THR A 168 6.72 -4.76 -6.00
CA THR A 168 7.73 -3.89 -5.37
C THR A 168 8.96 -3.75 -6.26
N ASP A 169 9.44 -4.85 -6.83
CA ASP A 169 10.56 -4.85 -7.76
C ASP A 169 10.22 -4.08 -9.04
N GLU A 170 9.01 -4.25 -9.58
CA GLU A 170 8.55 -3.49 -10.75
C GLU A 170 8.47 -1.98 -10.47
N LEU A 171 7.98 -1.58 -9.29
CA LEU A 171 7.98 -0.18 -8.86
C LEU A 171 9.42 0.37 -8.76
N SER A 172 10.32 -0.40 -8.15
CA SER A 172 11.73 -0.04 -8.02
C SER A 172 12.44 0.11 -9.37
N ASN A 173 12.19 -0.83 -10.28
CA ASN A 173 12.72 -0.80 -11.63
C ASN A 173 12.18 0.39 -12.42
N PHE A 174 10.86 0.63 -12.36
CA PHE A 174 10.24 1.78 -13.04
C PHE A 174 10.83 3.10 -12.53
N PHE A 175 10.96 3.22 -11.20
CA PHE A 175 11.53 4.41 -10.56
C PHE A 175 12.97 4.66 -11.02
N SER A 176 13.80 3.62 -10.97
CA SER A 176 15.21 3.70 -11.37
C SER A 176 15.35 4.03 -12.86
N GLN A 177 14.59 3.38 -13.73
CA GLN A 177 14.67 3.59 -15.18
C GLN A 177 14.25 5.00 -15.61
N ASN A 178 13.28 5.60 -14.92
CA ASN A 178 12.70 6.87 -15.35
C ASN A 178 13.24 8.09 -14.60
N PHE A 179 13.81 7.92 -13.41
CA PHE A 179 14.17 9.04 -12.53
C PHE A 179 15.62 9.02 -12.01
N SER A 180 16.48 8.06 -12.40
CA SER A 180 17.89 8.03 -11.95
C SER A 180 18.65 9.35 -12.22
N ASP A 181 18.45 9.96 -13.38
CA ASP A 181 19.14 11.21 -13.71
C ASP A 181 18.58 12.41 -12.93
N TYR A 182 17.29 12.41 -12.63
CA TYR A 182 16.67 13.41 -11.76
C TYR A 182 17.25 13.34 -10.33
N ILE A 183 17.42 12.11 -9.81
CA ILE A 183 18.04 11.87 -8.51
C ILE A 183 19.47 12.40 -8.48
N ARG A 184 20.28 12.09 -9.51
CA ARG A 184 21.65 12.60 -9.63
C ARG A 184 21.71 14.13 -9.60
N GLN A 185 20.79 14.79 -10.30
CA GLN A 185 20.72 16.26 -10.35
C GLN A 185 20.39 16.90 -9.00
N LEU A 186 19.50 16.29 -8.21
CA LEU A 186 19.21 16.76 -6.84
C LEU A 186 20.47 16.74 -5.96
N TYR A 187 21.24 15.65 -6.01
CA TYR A 187 22.47 15.52 -5.24
C TYR A 187 23.57 16.49 -5.69
N THR A 188 23.69 16.76 -6.99
CA THR A 188 24.68 17.74 -7.48
C THR A 188 24.35 19.17 -7.07
N ASN A 189 23.07 19.54 -7.03
CA ASN A 189 22.66 20.90 -6.68
C ASN A 189 22.81 21.15 -5.18
N ASN A 190 22.42 20.21 -4.33
CA ASN A 190 22.58 20.35 -2.87
C ASN A 190 24.06 20.45 -2.45
N ASN A 191 24.95 19.69 -3.10
CA ASN A 191 26.40 19.76 -2.82
C ASN A 191 27.07 21.04 -3.35
N SER A 192 26.39 21.82 -4.19
CA SER A 192 26.90 23.10 -4.70
C SER A 192 26.47 24.31 -3.86
N GLU A 193 25.43 24.16 -3.04
CA GLU A 193 24.95 25.19 -2.12
C GLU A 193 25.66 25.17 -0.76
N ASP A 194 26.17 24.01 -0.31
CA ASP A 194 27.00 23.88 0.91
C ASP A 194 28.46 24.35 0.74
N GLY A 195 28.83 24.84 -0.45
CA GLY A 195 30.17 25.31 -0.81
C GLY A 195 30.32 26.83 -0.93
N ARG A 196 29.35 27.63 -0.46
CA ARG A 196 29.38 29.10 -0.51
C ARG A 196 29.28 29.75 0.87
#